data_AF-A0A3M5WU33-F1
#
_entry.id   AF-A0A3M5WU33-F1
#
_cell.length_a   1.000
_cell.length_b   1.000
_cell.length_c   1.000
_cell.angle_alpha   90.00
_cell.angle_beta   90.00
_cell.angle_gamma   90.00
#
_symmetry.space_group_name_H-M   'P 1'
#
loop_
_entity.id
_entity.type
_entity.pdbx_description
1 polymer ?
#
loop_
_entity_poly.entity_id
_entity_poly.type
_entity_poly.pdbx_seq_one_letter_code
_entity_poly.pdbx_strand_id
1 'polypeptide(L)'
;MIGLCDVFTPSTAPDVSQLAAVNELKLITSEREAIAAWGADAPITKACQAIFTRAKAVIVGCGVAAGSTAAELTSAVIGGVLASGKRTGLQALIDGKSLFNAQPRLLIAPKHSATLAVATAMDGLAAKLRAIAIVDGPGTTDEA
;
A
#
# COMPACT_ATOMS: atom_id res chain seq x y z
N MET A 1 1.89 8.27 11.38
CA MET A 1 0.97 7.32 10.72
C MET A 1 1.28 7.30 9.24
N ILE A 2 1.58 6.13 8.71
CA ILE A 2 2.04 5.93 7.33
C ILE A 2 0.95 5.14 6.58
N GLY A 3 0.58 5.60 5.40
CA GLY A 3 -0.25 4.87 4.45
C GLY A 3 0.66 4.15 3.47
N LEU A 4 0.53 2.83 3.39
CA LEU A 4 1.36 1.96 2.56
C LEU A 4 0.46 1.22 1.58
N CYS A 5 0.80 1.27 0.29
CA CYS A 5 0.17 0.42 -0.72
C CYS A 5 1.27 -0.32 -1.48
N ASP A 6 1.21 -1.65 -1.48
CA ASP A 6 2.19 -2.50 -2.14
C ASP A 6 1.58 -3.88 -2.44
N VAL A 7 2.27 -4.68 -3.24
CA VAL A 7 1.82 -5.99 -3.68
C VAL A 7 2.01 -7.07 -2.61
N PHE A 8 1.12 -8.05 -2.65
CA PHE A 8 1.30 -9.34 -2.02
C PHE A 8 0.64 -10.44 -2.84
N THR A 9 1.00 -11.68 -2.56
CA THR A 9 0.36 -12.85 -3.17
C THR A 9 -0.66 -13.40 -2.19
N PRO A 10 -1.98 -13.30 -2.48
CA PRO A 10 -3.00 -13.85 -1.60
C PRO A 10 -2.91 -15.38 -1.58
N SER A 11 -3.11 -16.00 -0.41
CA SER A 11 -3.19 -17.45 -0.31
C SER A 11 -4.55 -17.92 -0.81
N THR A 12 -4.58 -18.75 -1.85
CA THR A 12 -5.80 -19.39 -2.36
C THR A 12 -6.11 -20.72 -1.66
N ALA A 13 -5.22 -21.18 -0.77
CA ALA A 13 -5.34 -22.47 -0.09
C ALA A 13 -6.23 -22.37 1.17
N PRO A 14 -7.19 -23.29 1.37
CA PRO A 14 -8.14 -23.26 2.49
C PRO A 14 -7.58 -23.71 3.85
N ASP A 15 -6.31 -24.16 3.95
CA ASP A 15 -5.72 -24.77 5.16
C ASP A 15 -4.55 -23.99 5.79
N VAL A 16 -4.15 -22.85 5.21
CA VAL A 16 -3.15 -21.93 5.77
C VAL A 16 -3.85 -20.73 6.39
N SER A 17 -3.25 -20.14 7.44
CA SER A 17 -3.74 -18.91 8.06
C SER A 17 -4.12 -17.89 6.98
N GLN A 18 -5.41 -17.57 6.89
CA GLN A 18 -5.93 -16.77 5.78
C GLN A 18 -5.26 -15.38 5.80
N LEU A 19 -4.49 -15.10 4.75
CA LEU A 19 -3.94 -13.77 4.51
C LEU A 19 -5.08 -12.77 4.31
N ALA A 20 -4.78 -11.48 4.46
CA ALA A 20 -5.69 -10.38 4.20
C ALA A 20 -6.29 -10.52 2.80
N ALA A 21 -7.56 -10.13 2.66
CA ALA A 21 -8.18 -10.09 1.35
C ALA A 21 -7.53 -8.99 0.49
N VAL A 22 -7.56 -9.16 -0.83
CA VAL A 22 -7.03 -8.16 -1.76
C VAL A 22 -7.80 -6.84 -1.59
N ASN A 23 -7.08 -5.72 -1.51
CA ASN A 23 -7.58 -4.38 -1.21
C ASN A 23 -8.21 -4.22 0.18
N GLU A 24 -8.01 -5.19 1.08
CA GLU A 24 -8.39 -5.03 2.48
C GLU A 24 -7.36 -4.15 3.19
N LEU A 25 -7.84 -3.11 3.87
CA LEU A 25 -6.97 -2.31 4.72
C LEU A 25 -6.68 -3.06 6.02
N LYS A 26 -5.42 -3.03 6.43
CA LYS A 26 -4.98 -3.52 7.74
C LYS A 26 -4.25 -2.42 8.49
N LEU A 27 -4.55 -2.32 9.78
CA LEU A 27 -3.75 -1.53 10.72
C LEU A 27 -2.61 -2.41 11.24
N ILE A 28 -1.38 -1.95 11.06
CA ILE A 28 -0.18 -2.68 11.44
C ILE A 28 0.62 -1.82 12.41
N THR A 29 0.93 -2.41 13.57
CA THR A 29 1.70 -1.79 14.65
C THR A 29 2.94 -2.61 15.01
N SER A 30 3.02 -3.85 14.53
CA SER A 30 4.16 -4.73 14.71
C SER A 30 4.46 -5.55 13.45
N GLU A 31 5.69 -6.04 13.35
CA GLU A 31 6.12 -6.91 12.24
C GLU A 31 5.34 -8.23 12.19
N ARG A 32 5.00 -8.81 13.35
CA ARG A 32 4.20 -10.03 13.42
C ARG A 32 2.81 -9.84 12.79
N GLU A 33 2.19 -8.68 12.98
CA GLU A 33 0.90 -8.36 12.34
C GLU A 33 1.04 -8.25 10.82
N ALA A 34 2.13 -7.66 10.33
CA ALA A 34 2.39 -7.58 8.89
C ALA A 34 2.56 -8.98 8.27
N ILE A 35 3.35 -9.85 8.92
CA ILE A 35 3.57 -11.23 8.49
C ILE A 35 2.26 -12.01 8.50
N ALA A 36 1.43 -11.84 9.54
CA ALA A 36 0.12 -12.49 9.62
C ALA A 36 -0.85 -11.98 8.55
N ALA A 37 -0.75 -10.70 8.15
CA ALA A 37 -1.62 -10.09 7.16
C ALA A 37 -1.25 -10.49 5.72
N TRP A 38 0.03 -10.48 5.35
CA TRP A 38 0.43 -10.62 3.93
C TRP A 38 1.49 -11.70 3.68
N GLY A 39 1.98 -12.36 4.72
CA GLY A 39 3.07 -13.34 4.64
C GLY A 39 4.44 -12.70 4.81
N ALA A 40 5.42 -13.50 5.24
CA ALA A 40 6.77 -13.01 5.57
C ALA A 40 7.54 -12.47 4.36
N ASP A 41 7.38 -13.11 3.20
CA ASP A 41 8.15 -12.78 1.99
C ASP A 41 7.52 -11.71 1.10
N ALA A 42 6.30 -11.27 1.43
CA ALA A 42 5.57 -10.30 0.63
C ALA A 42 6.27 -8.93 0.59
N PRO A 43 6.31 -8.25 -0.57
CA PRO A 43 6.89 -6.91 -0.71
C PRO A 43 6.33 -5.91 0.30
N ILE A 44 5.01 -5.91 0.52
CA ILE A 44 4.37 -5.05 1.53
C ILE A 44 4.88 -5.31 2.95
N THR A 45 5.17 -6.57 3.30
CA THR A 45 5.71 -6.95 4.61
C THR A 45 7.15 -6.47 4.77
N LYS A 46 7.96 -6.58 3.71
CA LYS A 46 9.34 -6.06 3.67
C LYS A 46 9.37 -4.54 3.80
N ALA A 47 8.40 -3.84 3.20
CA ALA A 47 8.24 -2.40 3.38
C ALA A 47 7.87 -2.04 4.84
N CYS A 48 6.95 -2.80 5.47
CA CYS A 48 6.64 -2.65 6.89
C CYS A 48 7.87 -2.86 7.77
N GLN A 49 8.65 -3.92 7.53
CA GLN A 49 9.90 -4.21 8.24
C GLN A 49 10.89 -3.05 8.11
N ALA A 50 11.11 -2.53 6.90
CA ALA A 50 12.01 -1.40 6.67
C ALA A 50 11.62 -0.18 7.51
N ILE A 51 10.32 0.10 7.65
CA ILE A 51 9.81 1.18 8.53
C ILE A 51 10.09 0.86 9.99
N PHE A 52 9.78 -0.36 10.45
CA PHE A 52 9.95 -0.77 11.85
C PHE A 52 11.41 -0.78 12.32
N THR A 53 12.37 -1.01 11.42
CA THR A 53 13.81 -0.88 11.75
C THR A 53 14.21 0.55 12.10
N ARG A 54 13.45 1.56 11.66
CA ARG A 54 13.74 2.98 11.90
C ARG A 54 12.86 3.58 12.98
N ALA A 55 11.57 3.25 12.98
CA ALA A 55 10.61 3.80 13.94
C ALA A 55 9.45 2.84 14.19
N LYS A 56 8.94 2.82 15.43
CA LYS A 56 7.68 2.16 15.78
C LYS A 56 6.49 3.01 15.31
N ALA A 57 6.24 2.99 13.99
CA ALA A 57 5.16 3.74 13.37
C ALA A 57 3.87 2.91 13.26
N VAL A 58 2.73 3.57 13.33
CA VAL A 58 1.44 2.97 12.94
C VAL A 58 1.29 3.04 11.42
N ILE A 59 1.07 1.89 10.79
CA ILE A 59 0.96 1.74 9.33
C ILE A 59 -0.48 1.32 8.99
N VAL A 60 -1.09 2.02 8.05
CA VAL A 60 -2.34 1.60 7.40
C VAL A 60 -1.93 1.04 6.04
N GLY A 61 -1.97 -0.28 5.90
CA GLY A 61 -1.53 -0.99 4.70
C GLY A 61 -2.68 -1.44 3.82
N CYS A 62 -2.55 -1.24 2.51
CA CYS A 62 -3.44 -1.78 1.48
C CYS A 62 -2.64 -2.74 0.60
N GLY A 63 -2.94 -4.04 0.71
CA GLY A 63 -2.33 -5.06 -0.13
C GLY A 63 -3.05 -5.17 -1.46
N VAL A 64 -2.33 -5.03 -2.57
CA VAL A 64 -2.87 -5.29 -3.93
C VAL A 64 -2.34 -6.62 -4.47
N ALA A 65 -3.10 -7.27 -5.33
CA ALA A 65 -2.64 -8.51 -5.96
C ALA A 65 -1.50 -8.22 -6.95
N ALA A 66 -0.51 -9.11 -7.01
CA ALA A 66 0.50 -9.07 -8.07
C ALA A 66 -0.20 -9.26 -9.43
N GLY A 67 -0.16 -8.22 -10.27
CA GLY A 67 -0.68 -8.29 -11.64
C GLY A 67 0.23 -9.11 -12.55
N SER A 68 -0.32 -9.61 -13.67
CA SER A 68 0.44 -10.36 -14.67
C SER A 68 1.30 -9.44 -15.56
N THR A 69 0.90 -8.17 -15.67
CA THR A 69 1.60 -7.14 -16.45
C THR A 69 1.87 -5.88 -15.64
N ALA A 70 2.88 -5.10 -16.06
CA ALA A 70 3.22 -3.83 -15.41
C ALA A 70 2.08 -2.80 -15.48
N ALA A 71 1.28 -2.81 -16.55
CA ALA A 71 0.14 -1.91 -16.72
C ALA A 71 -1.02 -2.27 -15.77
N GLU A 72 -1.36 -3.55 -15.66
CA GLU A 72 -2.36 -4.04 -14.70
C GLU A 72 -1.93 -3.75 -13.28
N LEU A 73 -0.65 -3.96 -12.97
CA LEU A 73 -0.10 -3.68 -11.66
C LEU A 73 -0.17 -2.19 -11.31
N THR A 74 0.19 -1.32 -12.24
CA THR A 74 0.06 0.15 -12.08
C THR A 74 -1.39 0.54 -11.81
N SER A 75 -2.33 -0.02 -12.57
CA SER A 75 -3.76 0.22 -12.38
C SER A 75 -4.27 -0.30 -11.03
N ALA A 76 -3.83 -1.48 -10.61
CA ALA A 76 -4.19 -2.07 -9.31
C ALA A 76 -3.68 -1.23 -8.13
N VAL A 77 -2.45 -0.72 -8.20
CA VAL A 77 -1.85 0.14 -7.16
C VAL A 77 -2.58 1.48 -7.08
N ILE A 78 -2.87 2.14 -8.21
CA ILE A 78 -3.65 3.39 -8.21
C ILE A 78 -5.04 3.12 -7.61
N GLY A 79 -5.66 2.02 -8.05
CA GLY A 79 -6.97 1.59 -7.62
C GLY A 79 -8.08 2.53 -8.06
N GLY A 80 -9.25 2.37 -7.45
CA GLY A 80 -10.44 3.13 -7.80
C GLY A 80 -11.58 2.81 -6.85
N VAL A 81 -12.80 3.03 -7.32
CA VAL A 81 -14.03 2.66 -6.62
C VAL A 81 -14.70 1.56 -7.43
N LEU A 82 -14.88 0.39 -6.82
CA LEU A 82 -15.61 -0.72 -7.43
C LEU A 82 -17.11 -0.44 -7.44
N ALA A 83 -17.87 -1.15 -8.27
CA ALA A 83 -19.34 -1.08 -8.29
C ALA A 83 -19.99 -1.39 -6.93
N SER A 84 -19.29 -2.16 -6.08
CA SER A 84 -19.68 -2.42 -4.69
C SER A 84 -19.50 -1.24 -3.74
N GLY A 85 -18.96 -0.11 -4.22
CA GLY A 85 -18.61 1.07 -3.42
C GLY A 85 -17.28 0.93 -2.66
N LYS A 86 -16.62 -0.23 -2.71
CA LYS A 86 -15.32 -0.44 -2.07
C LYS A 86 -14.21 0.27 -2.83
N ARG A 87 -13.36 0.97 -2.09
CA ARG A 87 -12.13 1.58 -2.62
C ARG A 87 -11.00 0.56 -2.67
N THR A 88 -10.13 0.70 -3.66
CA THR A 88 -9.00 -0.22 -3.90
C THR A 88 -7.68 0.54 -4.02
N GLY A 89 -6.56 -0.19 -3.90
CA GLY A 89 -5.21 0.38 -4.02
C GLY A 89 -4.98 1.58 -3.11
N LEU A 90 -4.36 2.63 -3.65
CA LEU A 90 -4.11 3.90 -2.96
C LEU A 90 -5.40 4.58 -2.47
N GLN A 91 -6.50 4.49 -3.23
CA GLN A 91 -7.77 5.13 -2.83
C GLN A 91 -8.34 4.53 -1.54
N ALA A 92 -8.05 3.26 -1.25
CA ALA A 92 -8.49 2.64 0.00
C ALA A 92 -7.92 3.36 1.23
N LEU A 93 -6.72 3.95 1.14
CA LEU A 93 -6.07 4.62 2.28
C LEU A 93 -6.89 5.79 2.86
N ILE A 94 -7.86 6.33 2.11
CA ILE A 94 -8.81 7.33 2.62
C ILE A 94 -9.66 6.78 3.76
N ASP A 95 -10.01 5.50 3.70
CA ASP A 95 -10.89 4.86 4.67
C ASP A 95 -10.16 4.51 5.98
N GLY A 96 -8.83 4.69 6.03
CA GLY A 96 -8.02 4.43 7.24
C GLY A 96 -8.48 5.20 8.47
N LYS A 97 -8.94 6.46 8.28
CA LYS A 97 -9.52 7.24 9.39
C LYS A 97 -10.82 6.64 9.90
N SER A 98 -11.72 6.23 9.00
CA SER A 98 -13.03 5.71 9.38
C SER A 98 -12.94 4.32 10.02
N LEU A 99 -12.05 3.46 9.51
CA LEU A 99 -11.91 2.08 10.00
C LEU A 99 -11.07 1.97 11.26
N PHE A 100 -9.98 2.74 11.36
CA PHE A 100 -8.96 2.55 12.40
C PHE A 100 -8.70 3.79 13.25
N ASN A 101 -9.45 4.88 13.02
CA ASN A 101 -9.15 6.19 13.58
C ASN A 101 -7.70 6.64 13.30
N ALA A 102 -7.11 6.14 12.21
CA ALA A 102 -5.73 6.37 11.83
C ALA A 102 -5.68 7.01 10.44
N GLN A 103 -5.56 8.35 10.40
CA GLN A 103 -5.43 9.08 9.14
C GLN A 103 -3.96 9.05 8.68
N PRO A 104 -3.65 8.48 7.51
CA PRO A 104 -2.30 8.52 6.95
C PRO A 104 -1.83 9.97 6.75
N ARG A 105 -0.63 10.30 7.25
CA ARG A 105 0.02 11.61 7.08
C ARG A 105 1.24 11.55 6.16
N LEU A 106 1.73 10.34 5.92
CA LEU A 106 2.76 10.01 4.93
C LEU A 106 2.17 8.94 4.02
N LEU A 107 2.37 9.05 2.71
CA LEU A 107 1.92 8.07 1.73
C LEU A 107 3.13 7.50 0.99
N ILE A 108 3.20 6.18 0.91
CA ILE A 108 4.26 5.45 0.20
C ILE A 108 3.66 4.35 -0.67
N ALA A 109 4.23 4.19 -1.85
CA ALA A 109 4.01 3.05 -2.74
C ALA A 109 5.40 2.58 -3.24
N PRO A 110 6.14 1.82 -2.41
CA PRO A 110 7.54 1.48 -2.68
C PRO A 110 7.69 0.81 -4.04
N LYS A 111 8.66 1.26 -4.85
CA LYS A 111 8.95 0.74 -6.21
C LYS A 111 7.84 0.91 -7.25
N HIS A 112 6.65 1.37 -6.85
CA HIS A 112 5.55 1.67 -7.76
C HIS A 112 5.43 3.17 -8.05
N SER A 113 5.90 4.01 -7.11
CA SER A 113 5.80 5.46 -7.20
C SER A 113 6.68 6.09 -8.29
N ALA A 114 7.70 5.39 -8.81
CA ALA A 114 8.51 5.85 -9.94
C ALA A 114 7.72 5.98 -11.26
N THR A 115 6.56 5.31 -11.36
CA THR A 115 5.67 5.45 -12.51
C THR A 115 4.84 6.74 -12.37
N LEU A 116 4.92 7.62 -13.37
CA LEU A 116 4.22 8.93 -13.37
C LEU A 116 2.74 8.84 -13.01
N ALA A 117 2.03 7.82 -13.51
CA ALA A 117 0.62 7.62 -13.22
C ALA A 117 0.36 7.36 -11.72
N VAL A 118 1.22 6.59 -11.05
CA VAL A 118 1.12 6.32 -9.61
C VAL A 118 1.49 7.58 -8.82
N ALA A 119 2.58 8.26 -9.18
CA ALA A 119 2.98 9.52 -8.55
C ALA A 119 1.87 10.58 -8.61
N THR A 120 1.23 10.73 -9.76
CA THR A 120 0.10 11.67 -9.95
C THR A 120 -1.09 11.31 -9.07
N ALA A 121 -1.41 10.01 -8.96
CA ALA A 121 -2.47 9.54 -8.07
C ALA A 121 -2.13 9.76 -6.58
N MET A 122 -0.86 9.56 -6.20
CA MET A 122 -0.37 9.83 -4.85
C MET A 122 -0.45 11.32 -4.50
N ASP A 123 -0.10 12.21 -5.42
CA ASP A 123 -0.20 13.67 -5.21
C ASP A 123 -1.66 14.11 -4.98
N GLY A 124 -2.57 13.66 -5.85
CA GLY A 124 -4.01 13.93 -5.69
C GLY A 124 -4.59 13.36 -4.38
N LEU A 125 -4.08 12.23 -3.92
CA LEU A 125 -4.46 11.63 -2.64
C LEU A 125 -3.86 12.37 -1.43
N ALA A 126 -2.60 12.80 -1.55
CA ALA A 126 -1.90 13.58 -0.53
C ALA A 126 -2.63 14.90 -0.25
N ALA A 127 -3.07 15.59 -1.30
CA ALA A 127 -3.88 16.81 -1.18
C ALA A 127 -5.19 16.57 -0.40
N LYS A 128 -5.90 15.47 -0.69
CA LYS A 128 -7.16 15.10 -0.01
C LYS A 128 -6.94 14.76 1.46
N LEU A 129 -5.90 14.01 1.77
CA LEU A 129 -5.59 13.57 3.13
C LEU A 129 -4.79 14.59 3.94
N ARG A 130 -4.38 15.70 3.33
CA ARG A 130 -3.39 16.65 3.88
C ARG A 130 -2.14 15.92 4.37
N ALA A 131 -1.70 14.95 3.57
CA ALA A 131 -0.54 14.11 3.79
C ALA A 131 0.62 14.54 2.87
N ILE A 132 1.78 13.94 3.06
CA ILE A 132 2.94 14.09 2.16
C ILE A 132 3.15 12.76 1.45
N ALA A 133 3.22 12.78 0.12
CA ALA A 133 3.60 11.62 -0.68
C ALA A 133 5.13 11.56 -0.81
N ILE A 134 5.72 10.41 -0.53
CA ILE A 134 7.15 10.14 -0.78
C ILE A 134 7.20 9.33 -2.08
N VAL A 135 7.78 9.93 -3.11
CA VAL A 135 7.85 9.39 -4.47
C VAL A 135 9.29 9.03 -4.80
N ASP A 136 9.48 7.83 -5.36
CA ASP A 136 10.76 7.31 -5.79
C ASP A 136 11.12 7.86 -7.19
N GLY A 137 12.40 8.19 -7.41
CA GLY A 137 12.90 8.50 -8.75
C GLY A 137 13.10 7.24 -9.60
N PRO A 138 13.23 7.36 -10.93
CA PRO A 138 13.43 6.22 -11.84
C PRO A 138 14.80 5.53 -11.68
N GLY A 139 15.76 6.15 -10.97
CA GLY A 139 17.06 5.55 -10.67
C GLY A 139 18.00 5.40 -11.87
N THR A 140 17.76 6.13 -12.96
CA THR A 140 18.53 6.02 -14.21
C THR A 140 19.61 7.10 -14.34
N THR A 141 19.26 8.39 -14.36
CA THR A 141 20.20 9.51 -14.54
C THR A 141 19.60 10.81 -13.98
N ASP A 142 20.41 11.63 -13.31
CA ASP A 142 19.99 12.90 -12.67
C ASP A 142 19.93 14.10 -13.64
N GLU A 143 20.27 13.91 -14.92
CA GLU A 143 20.14 14.91 -15.97
C GLU A 143 18.83 14.68 -16.74
N ALA A 144 17.84 15.55 -16.52
CA ALA A 144 16.62 15.68 -17.29
C ALA A 144 16.41 17.15 -17.68
#